data_AF-A0A9N9ZC71-F1
#
_entry.id   AF-A0A9N9ZC71-F1
#
_cell.length_a   1.000
_cell.length_b   1.000
_cell.length_c   1.000
_cell.angle_alpha   90.00
_cell.angle_beta   90.00
_cell.angle_gamma   90.00
#
_symmetry.space_group_name_H-M   'P 1'
#
loop_
_entity.id
_entity.type
_entity.pdbx_description
1 polymer ?
#
loop_
_entity_poly.entity_id
_entity_poly.type
_entity_poly.pdbx_seq_one_letter_code
_entity_poly.pdbx_strand_id
1 'polypeptide(L)'
;MRPLDSTKVSAGVPIEISAWYRTSSVSSVNGCTAALIACTYGGTSGVLILQSFPAATALNTWVQNKATCTYTADQLARSGGAQVLIGWNCKDGATAWVDTVSVGAAPV
;
A
#
# COMPACT_ATOMS: atom_id res chain seq x y z
N MET A 1 -6.52 -5.10 -4.59
CA MET A 1 -5.72 -4.22 -5.47
C MET A 1 -6.64 -3.13 -6.00
N ARG A 2 -6.12 -1.92 -6.17
CA ARG A 2 -6.88 -0.78 -6.71
C ARG A 2 -6.10 -0.14 -7.86
N PRO A 3 -6.67 -0.06 -9.08
CA PRO A 3 -6.08 0.72 -10.16
C PRO A 3 -5.90 2.18 -9.73
N LEU A 4 -4.78 2.79 -10.10
CA LEU A 4 -4.60 4.22 -9.91
C LEU A 4 -5.33 4.99 -11.01
N ASP A 5 -5.90 6.13 -10.64
CA ASP A 5 -6.45 7.08 -11.60
C ASP A 5 -5.30 7.59 -12.49
N SER A 6 -5.42 7.35 -13.81
CA SER A 6 -4.40 7.74 -14.79
C SER A 6 -4.19 9.25 -14.87
N THR A 7 -5.11 10.07 -14.35
CA THR A 7 -4.92 11.53 -14.25
C THR A 7 -4.04 11.94 -13.07
N LYS A 8 -3.77 11.01 -12.14
CA LYS A 8 -2.98 11.25 -10.92
C LYS A 8 -1.56 10.70 -11.00
N VAL A 9 -1.20 10.01 -12.08
CA VAL A 9 0.09 9.35 -12.23
C VAL A 9 0.73 9.75 -13.55
N SER A 10 1.91 10.36 -13.47
CA SER A 10 2.72 10.76 -14.61
C SER A 10 4.10 10.13 -14.51
N ALA A 11 4.70 9.83 -15.67
CA ALA A 11 6.05 9.28 -15.72
C ALA A 11 7.06 10.23 -15.08
N GLY A 12 7.93 9.69 -14.23
CA GLY A 12 8.98 10.45 -13.54
C GLY A 12 8.49 11.36 -12.41
N VAL A 13 7.19 11.44 -12.15
CA VAL A 13 6.62 12.26 -11.07
C VAL A 13 6.39 11.37 -9.84
N PRO A 14 6.99 11.71 -8.68
CA PRO A 14 6.77 10.94 -7.46
C PRO A 14 5.34 11.16 -6.93
N ILE A 15 4.68 10.06 -6.60
CA ILE A 15 3.37 10.06 -5.93
C ILE A 15 3.53 9.49 -4.52
N GLU A 16 2.79 10.04 -3.56
CA GLU A 16 2.64 9.47 -2.23
C GLU A 16 1.32 8.70 -2.18
N ILE A 17 1.40 7.47 -1.69
CA ILE A 17 0.27 6.63 -1.33
C ILE A 17 0.20 6.59 0.17
N SER A 18 -0.97 6.89 0.71
CA SER A 18 -1.25 6.75 2.13
C SER A 18 -2.46 5.87 2.35
N ALA A 19 -2.47 5.14 3.45
CA ALA A 19 -3.64 4.42 3.91
C ALA A 19 -3.65 4.34 5.43
N TRP A 20 -4.84 4.26 6.00
CA TRP A 20 -5.05 4.01 7.41
C TRP A 20 -5.19 2.52 7.67
N TYR A 21 -4.53 2.05 8.72
CA TYR A 21 -4.46 0.64 9.09
C TYR A 21 -4.86 0.44 10.53
N ARG A 22 -5.56 -0.66 10.78
CA ARG A 22 -5.80 -1.17 12.12
C ARG A 22 -5.66 -2.68 12.10
N THR A 23 -5.13 -3.23 13.18
CA THR A 23 -4.97 -4.69 13.36
C THR A 23 -5.59 -5.11 14.68
N SER A 24 -6.01 -6.38 14.76
CA SER A 24 -6.54 -6.98 15.98
C SER A 24 -5.50 -7.84 16.69
N SER A 25 -5.73 -8.03 17.99
CA SER A 25 -5.03 -9.06 18.77
C SER A 25 -5.73 -10.41 18.62
N VAL A 26 -4.95 -11.47 18.50
CA VAL A 26 -5.38 -12.87 18.71
C VAL A 26 -4.70 -13.35 19.99
N SER A 27 -5.47 -13.82 20.97
CA SER A 27 -4.94 -14.27 22.27
C SER A 27 -4.02 -13.23 22.94
N SER A 28 -4.42 -11.95 22.92
CA SER A 28 -3.68 -10.81 23.49
C SER A 28 -2.33 -10.48 22.82
N VAL A 29 -2.00 -11.12 21.69
CA VAL A 29 -0.81 -10.81 20.88
C VAL A 29 -1.26 -10.20 19.57
N ASN A 30 -0.50 -9.25 19.00
CA ASN A 30 -0.83 -8.74 17.67
C ASN A 30 -0.87 -9.90 16.67
N GLY A 31 -2.01 -10.07 16.02
CA GLY A 31 -2.23 -11.12 15.03
C GLY A 31 -1.47 -10.86 13.73
N CYS A 32 -1.03 -9.63 13.47
CA CYS A 32 -0.28 -9.24 12.29
C CYS A 32 1.14 -8.80 12.65
N THR A 33 2.10 -9.13 11.78
CA THR A 33 3.51 -8.71 11.91
C THR A 33 3.82 -7.47 11.07
N ALA A 34 3.18 -7.34 9.90
CA ALA A 34 3.40 -6.21 9.01
C ALA A 34 2.13 -5.80 8.24
N ALA A 35 2.02 -4.50 7.98
CA ALA A 35 1.18 -3.94 6.92
C ALA A 35 2.07 -3.60 5.71
N LEU A 36 1.54 -3.76 4.50
CA LEU A 36 2.28 -3.62 3.25
C LEU A 36 1.60 -2.60 2.34
N ILE A 37 2.38 -1.67 1.79
CA ILE A 37 2.00 -0.86 0.63
C ILE A 37 2.94 -1.25 -0.51
N ALA A 38 2.36 -1.71 -1.62
CA ALA A 38 3.11 -2.00 -2.83
C ALA A 38 2.59 -1.17 -4.01
N CYS A 39 3.54 -0.64 -4.79
CA CYS A 39 3.26 -0.06 -6.10
C CYS A 39 3.53 -1.12 -7.15
N THR A 40 2.50 -1.45 -7.91
CA THR A 40 2.59 -2.45 -8.97
C THR A 40 2.22 -1.86 -10.32
N TYR A 41 2.67 -2.52 -11.38
CA TYR A 41 2.30 -2.17 -12.73
C TYR A 41 2.12 -3.42 -13.57
N GLY A 42 1.41 -3.28 -14.69
CA GLY A 42 1.18 -4.41 -15.59
C GLY A 42 0.23 -5.47 -14.99
N GLY A 43 -0.72 -5.04 -14.15
CA GLY A 43 -1.49 -5.94 -13.29
C GLY A 43 -0.72 -6.31 -12.02
N THR A 44 -0.26 -7.56 -11.94
CA THR A 44 0.46 -8.12 -10.78
C THR A 44 1.93 -8.45 -11.05
N SER A 45 2.37 -8.32 -12.30
CA SER A 45 3.66 -8.88 -12.73
C SER A 45 4.86 -7.99 -12.40
N GLY A 46 4.65 -6.68 -12.23
CA GLY A 46 5.70 -5.73 -11.87
C GLY A 46 5.49 -5.19 -10.47
N VAL A 47 6.40 -5.46 -9.54
CA VAL A 47 6.48 -4.77 -8.25
C VAL A 47 7.58 -3.72 -8.35
N LEU A 48 7.21 -2.44 -8.20
CA LEU A 48 8.17 -1.33 -8.18
C LEU A 48 8.81 -1.16 -6.81
N ILE A 49 7.96 -1.11 -5.79
CA ILE A 49 8.34 -0.99 -4.38
C ILE A 49 7.34 -1.78 -3.56
N LEU A 50 7.85 -2.43 -2.52
CA LEU A 50 7.08 -3.01 -1.43
C LEU A 50 7.61 -2.43 -0.12
N GLN A 51 6.81 -1.57 0.52
CA GLN A 51 7.15 -1.00 1.82
C GLN A 51 6.37 -1.73 2.91
N SER A 52 7.12 -2.15 3.94
CA SER A 52 6.60 -2.87 5.09
C SER A 52 6.62 -1.99 6.32
N PHE A 53 5.49 -1.95 7.04
CA PHE A 53 5.30 -1.18 8.26
C PHE A 53 5.00 -2.13 9.42
N PRO A 54 5.63 -1.94 10.59
CA PRO A 54 5.36 -2.78 11.76
C PRO A 54 3.87 -2.73 12.13
N ALA A 55 3.18 -3.86 12.09
CA ALA A 55 1.76 -3.91 12.46
C ALA A 55 1.53 -3.64 13.95
N ALA A 56 2.56 -3.82 14.79
CA ALA A 56 2.54 -3.53 16.22
C ALA A 56 2.07 -2.12 16.54
N THR A 57 2.41 -1.14 15.70
CA THR A 57 1.97 0.26 15.88
C THR A 57 0.48 0.46 15.62
N ALA A 58 -0.13 -0.45 14.87
CA ALA A 58 -1.54 -0.45 14.47
C ALA A 58 -2.43 -1.36 15.34
N LEU A 59 -1.93 -1.84 16.50
CA LEU A 59 -2.71 -2.77 17.33
C LEU A 59 -3.88 -2.04 17.99
N ASN A 60 -5.11 -2.42 17.63
CA ASN A 60 -6.37 -1.85 18.09
C ASN A 60 -6.54 -0.34 17.86
N THR A 61 -5.58 0.33 17.21
CA THR A 61 -5.58 1.76 16.89
C THR A 61 -5.39 1.97 15.39
N TRP A 62 -5.93 3.08 14.88
CA TRP A 62 -5.73 3.48 13.49
C TRP A 62 -4.40 4.24 13.35
N VAL A 63 -3.55 3.78 12.45
CA VAL A 63 -2.31 4.48 12.07
C VAL A 63 -2.26 4.70 10.57
N GLN A 64 -1.73 5.85 10.15
CA GLN A 64 -1.50 6.13 8.75
C GLN A 64 -0.07 5.73 8.36
N ASN A 65 0.07 4.91 7.32
CA ASN A 65 1.37 4.66 6.69
C ASN A 65 1.40 5.23 5.28
N LYS A 66 2.60 5.56 4.82
CA LYS A 66 2.86 6.25 3.57
C LYS A 66 3.98 5.58 2.80
N ALA A 67 3.83 5.43 1.49
CA ALA A 67 4.87 4.98 0.58
C ALA A 67 4.94 5.90 -0.64
N THR A 68 6.14 6.14 -1.13
CA THR A 68 6.37 6.99 -2.32
C THR A 68 6.78 6.13 -3.49
N CYS A 69 6.21 6.42 -4.66
CA CYS A 69 6.46 5.67 -5.90
C CYS A 69 6.68 6.61 -7.07
N THR A 70 7.61 6.23 -7.95
CA THR A 70 7.87 6.95 -9.20
C THR A 70 7.82 5.96 -10.36
N TYR A 71 6.80 6.07 -11.19
CA TYR A 71 6.63 5.20 -12.35
C TYR A 71 7.40 5.72 -13.56
N THR A 72 7.93 4.82 -14.39
CA THR A 72 8.48 5.17 -15.71
C THR A 72 7.39 5.16 -16.78
N ALA A 73 7.65 5.81 -17.92
CA ALA A 73 6.71 5.80 -19.07
C ALA A 73 6.41 4.36 -19.53
N ASP A 74 7.44 3.51 -19.62
CA ASP A 74 7.29 2.10 -20.02
C ASP A 74 6.42 1.30 -19.04
N GLN A 75 6.49 1.60 -17.73
CA GLN A 75 5.66 0.94 -16.72
C GLN A 75 4.20 1.34 -16.85
N LEU A 76 3.92 2.63 -17.12
CA LEU A 76 2.56 3.14 -17.32
C LEU A 76 1.94 2.67 -18.64
N ALA A 77 2.76 2.43 -19.66
CA ALA A 77 2.31 1.95 -20.98
C ALA A 77 1.94 0.45 -20.99
N ARG A 78 2.29 -0.33 -19.96
CA ARG A 78 1.94 -1.75 -19.89
C ARG A 78 0.45 -1.96 -19.59
N SER A 79 -0.12 -3.00 -20.20
CA SER A 79 -1.50 -3.44 -19.95
C SER A 79 -1.75 -3.67 -18.45
N GLY A 80 -2.77 -3.01 -17.90
CA GLY A 80 -3.09 -3.04 -16.47
C GLY A 80 -2.62 -1.80 -15.68
N GLY A 81 -1.81 -0.93 -16.29
CA GLY A 81 -1.44 0.39 -15.75
C GLY A 81 -0.74 0.33 -14.40
N ALA A 82 -0.69 1.47 -13.71
CA ALA A 82 -0.21 1.57 -12.33
C ALA A 82 -1.31 1.17 -11.32
N GLN A 83 -0.93 0.44 -10.28
CA GLN A 83 -1.83 -0.07 -9.26
C GLN A 83 -1.21 0.00 -7.88
N VAL A 84 -2.06 -0.03 -6.86
CA VAL A 84 -1.64 -0.14 -5.46
C VAL A 84 -2.18 -1.42 -4.86
N LEU A 85 -1.27 -2.14 -4.21
CA LEU A 85 -1.59 -3.28 -3.37
C LEU A 85 -1.43 -2.85 -1.91
N ILE A 86 -2.49 -3.04 -1.15
CA ILE A 86 -2.49 -2.93 0.29
C ILE A 86 -2.66 -4.35 0.84
N GLY A 87 -1.79 -4.75 1.75
CA GLY A 87 -1.79 -6.12 2.27
C GLY A 87 -1.27 -6.19 3.70
N TRP A 88 -1.33 -7.40 4.27
CA TRP A 88 -0.85 -7.67 5.61
C TRP A 88 -0.25 -9.06 5.69
N ASN A 89 0.76 -9.20 6.54
CA ASN A 89 1.26 -10.49 6.98
C ASN A 89 0.67 -10.78 8.36
N CYS A 90 -0.27 -11.72 8.43
CA CYS A 90 -0.96 -12.06 9.65
C CYS A 90 -0.98 -13.56 9.91
N LYS A 91 -1.08 -13.92 11.18
CA LYS A 91 -1.35 -15.29 11.65
C LYS A 91 -2.81 -15.63 11.41
N ASP A 92 -3.10 -16.93 11.34
CA ASP A 92 -4.46 -17.42 11.22
C ASP A 92 -5.35 -16.91 12.36
N GLY A 93 -6.58 -16.51 12.01
CA GLY A 93 -7.56 -15.92 12.92
C GLY A 93 -7.36 -14.44 13.23
N ALA A 94 -6.28 -13.82 12.74
CA ALA A 94 -6.09 -12.38 12.87
C ALA A 94 -6.95 -11.61 11.86
N THR A 95 -7.47 -10.46 12.30
CA THR A 95 -8.18 -9.52 11.43
C THR A 95 -7.38 -8.23 11.29
N ALA A 96 -7.33 -7.70 10.07
CA ALA A 96 -6.78 -6.39 9.77
C ALA A 96 -7.79 -5.58 8.94
N TRP A 97 -7.72 -4.26 9.08
CA TRP A 97 -8.59 -3.31 8.40
C TRP A 97 -7.73 -2.27 7.69
N VAL A 98 -8.20 -1.87 6.51
CA VAL A 98 -7.74 -0.68 5.80
C VAL A 98 -8.88 0.33 5.74
N ASP A 99 -8.55 1.59 5.88
CA ASP A 99 -9.45 2.71 5.60
C ASP A 99 -8.70 3.77 4.78
N THR A 100 -9.46 4.59 4.07
CA THR A 100 -9.04 5.82 3.38
C THR A 100 -7.68 5.68 2.68
N VAL A 101 -7.68 4.99 1.54
CA VAL A 101 -6.53 4.92 0.65
C VAL A 101 -6.50 6.16 -0.23
N SER A 102 -5.45 6.96 -0.08
CA SER A 102 -5.27 8.23 -0.79
C SER A 102 -3.99 8.20 -1.64
N VAL A 103 -4.07 8.86 -2.79
CA VAL A 103 -2.98 8.96 -3.77
C VAL A 103 -2.85 10.42 -4.15
N GLY A 104 -1.67 10.98 -3.99
CA GLY A 104 -1.41 12.40 -4.25
C GLY A 104 0.03 12.64 -4.64
N ALA A 105 0.37 13.92 -4.86
CA ALA A 105 1.75 14.32 -5.07
C ALA A 105 2.58 14.00 -3.82
N ALA A 106 3.79 13.47 -4.02
CA ALA A 106 4.72 13.33 -2.91
C ALA A 106 5.17 14.73 -2.43
N PRO A 107 5.36 14.94 -1.11
CA PRO A 107 5.96 16.17 -0.61
C PRO A 107 7.37 16.33 -1.20
N VAL A 108 7.68 17.55 -1.63
CA VAL A 108 8.99 17.97 -2.17
C VAL A 108 9.98 18.15 -1.04
#